data_AF-A0A377LS29-F1
#
_entry.id   AF-A0A377LS29-F1
#
_cell.length_a   1.000
_cell.length_b   1.000
_cell.length_c   1.000
_cell.angle_alpha   90.00
_cell.angle_beta   90.00
_cell.angle_gamma   90.00
#
_symmetry.space_group_name_H-M   'P 1'
#
loop_
_entity.id
_entity.type
_entity.pdbx_description
1 polymer ?
#
loop_
_entity_poly.entity_id
_entity_poly.type
_entity_poly.pdbx_seq_one_letter_code
_entity_poly.pdbx_strand_id
1 'polypeptide(L)'
;MLNVVRGRLFIADLIYAEGQNFRCSSIFTPDRPYAISPANYIRKPDIAIYYYRDTPFFTGYKMTYMQRGNYVVVVNPLSYSEVMSTDHSLSWGVYDTVTNAFFSVSQKANVSLLNSMIRDKDVVFQKDDRFYTVVKSDKRPIAAIVSTSNKRFYETLYHQATLTLPLGMICSIIIFAGLVAHPTVS
;
A
#
# COMPACT_ATOMS: atom_id res chain seq x y z
N MET A 1 15.07 -15.20 -9.23
CA MET A 1 13.75 -15.32 -8.57
C MET A 1 13.17 -13.94 -8.21
N LEU A 2 13.15 -13.00 -9.18
CA LEU A 2 12.88 -11.56 -8.92
C LEU A 2 11.46 -11.09 -9.37
N ASN A 3 10.61 -11.99 -9.85
CA ASN A 3 9.29 -11.61 -10.38
C ASN A 3 8.13 -11.72 -9.38
N VAL A 4 8.39 -12.04 -8.11
CA VAL A 4 7.35 -12.18 -7.07
C VAL A 4 6.99 -10.84 -6.40
N VAL A 5 7.79 -9.78 -6.61
CA VAL A 5 7.60 -8.45 -5.95
C VAL A 5 6.83 -7.45 -6.84
N ARG A 6 6.38 -7.86 -8.03
CA ARG A 6 5.38 -7.07 -8.77
C ARG A 6 4.02 -7.46 -8.23
N GLY A 7 3.54 -6.69 -7.25
CA GLY A 7 2.23 -6.86 -6.61
C GLY A 7 1.18 -7.25 -7.64
N ARG A 8 0.74 -8.51 -7.57
CA ARG A 8 -0.38 -8.98 -8.37
C ARG A 8 -1.58 -8.21 -7.84
N LEU A 9 -2.04 -7.18 -8.57
CA LEU A 9 -3.40 -6.71 -8.35
C LEU A 9 -4.28 -7.95 -8.58
N PHE A 10 -4.92 -8.43 -7.53
CA PHE A 10 -5.87 -9.51 -7.66
C PHE A 10 -7.05 -8.98 -8.47
N ILE A 11 -7.05 -9.33 -9.76
CA ILE A 11 -8.17 -9.07 -10.66
C ILE A 11 -9.31 -9.95 -10.17
N ALA A 12 -10.34 -9.32 -9.64
CA ALA A 12 -11.53 -10.01 -9.17
C ALA A 12 -12.40 -10.43 -10.36
N ASP A 13 -12.43 -9.63 -11.43
CA ASP A 13 -13.27 -9.86 -12.60
C ASP A 13 -12.85 -8.99 -13.80
N LEU A 14 -13.36 -9.32 -14.98
CA LEU A 14 -13.27 -8.52 -16.21
C LEU A 14 -14.67 -8.25 -16.74
N ILE A 15 -15.02 -6.97 -16.88
CA ILE A 15 -16.31 -6.48 -17.38
C ILE A 15 -16.13 -5.92 -18.79
N TYR A 16 -17.06 -6.27 -19.69
CA TYR A 16 -17.23 -5.60 -20.97
C TYR A 16 -18.17 -4.41 -20.81
N ALA A 17 -17.76 -3.26 -21.34
CA ALA A 17 -18.48 -2.00 -21.22
C ALA A 17 -18.52 -1.25 -22.55
N GLU A 18 -19.58 -0.48 -22.76
CA GLU A 18 -19.72 0.46 -23.87
C GLU A 18 -19.83 1.87 -23.27
N GLY A 19 -18.72 2.59 -23.29
CA GLY A 19 -18.60 3.86 -22.55
C GLY A 19 -18.79 3.61 -21.05
N GLN A 20 -19.83 4.22 -20.46
CA GLN A 20 -20.16 4.08 -19.03
C GLN A 20 -21.20 2.97 -18.76
N ASN A 21 -21.60 2.20 -19.77
CA ASN A 21 -22.58 1.13 -19.61
C ASN A 21 -21.88 -0.23 -19.49
N PHE A 22 -21.86 -0.79 -18.28
CA PHE A 22 -21.28 -2.10 -18.01
C PHE A 22 -22.30 -3.17 -18.38
N ARG A 23 -21.93 -4.04 -19.34
CA ARG A 23 -22.87 -4.97 -20.00
C ARG A 23 -22.86 -6.34 -19.35
N CYS A 24 -21.68 -6.93 -19.22
CA CYS A 24 -21.49 -8.28 -18.70
C CYS A 24 -20.07 -8.42 -18.17
N SER A 25 -19.86 -9.44 -17.35
CA SER A 25 -18.58 -9.81 -16.77
C SER A 25 -18.22 -11.25 -17.09
N SER A 26 -17.07 -11.72 -16.61
CA SER A 26 -16.67 -13.11 -16.80
C SER A 26 -17.56 -14.10 -16.02
N ILE A 27 -18.27 -13.63 -14.99
CA ILE A 27 -19.06 -14.49 -14.07
C ILE A 27 -20.54 -14.11 -13.96
N PHE A 28 -20.93 -12.93 -14.42
CA PHE A 28 -22.27 -12.38 -14.24
C PHE A 28 -22.69 -11.46 -15.40
N THR A 29 -23.93 -11.62 -15.88
CA THR A 29 -24.56 -10.76 -16.88
C THR A 29 -25.88 -10.23 -16.32
N PRO A 30 -26.00 -8.93 -16.03
CA PRO A 30 -27.27 -8.34 -15.61
C PRO A 30 -28.29 -8.29 -16.76
N ASP A 31 -29.58 -8.34 -16.44
CA ASP A 31 -30.68 -8.24 -17.42
C ASP A 31 -30.65 -6.94 -18.24
N ARG A 32 -30.11 -5.87 -17.62
CA ARG A 32 -29.92 -4.57 -18.25
C ARG A 32 -28.51 -4.05 -17.96
N PRO A 33 -27.92 -3.29 -18.89
CA PRO A 33 -26.63 -2.66 -18.65
C PRO A 33 -26.66 -1.77 -17.42
N TYR A 34 -25.62 -1.84 -16.62
CA TYR A 34 -25.44 -0.95 -15.47
C TYR A 34 -24.72 0.32 -15.90
N ALA A 35 -25.39 1.46 -15.81
CA ALA A 35 -24.77 2.77 -16.06
C ALA A 35 -23.98 3.22 -14.83
N ILE A 36 -22.65 3.21 -14.91
CA ILE A 36 -21.81 3.64 -13.80
C ILE A 36 -21.76 5.17 -13.73
N SER A 37 -21.72 5.72 -12.52
CA SER A 37 -21.44 7.14 -12.28
C SER A 37 -20.09 7.57 -12.90
N PRO A 38 -19.90 8.87 -13.21
CA PRO A 38 -18.63 9.36 -13.77
C PRO A 38 -17.39 8.90 -13.01
N ALA A 39 -16.31 8.67 -13.78
CA ALA A 39 -15.03 8.23 -13.26
C ALA A 39 -14.39 9.28 -12.35
N ASN A 40 -13.69 8.84 -11.31
CA ASN A 40 -12.90 9.73 -10.45
C ASN A 40 -11.65 10.24 -11.16
N TYR A 41 -11.13 9.46 -12.10
CA TYR A 41 -9.92 9.77 -12.84
C TYR A 41 -10.07 9.38 -14.30
N ILE A 42 -9.71 10.29 -15.19
CA ILE A 42 -9.70 10.09 -16.63
C ILE A 42 -8.33 10.51 -17.16
N ARG A 43 -7.71 9.67 -17.99
CA ARG A 43 -6.42 9.96 -18.64
C ARG A 43 -6.43 9.50 -20.09
N LYS A 44 -5.85 10.34 -20.96
CA LYS A 44 -5.60 9.96 -22.36
C LYS A 44 -4.69 8.71 -22.46
N PRO A 45 -4.86 7.85 -23.47
CA PRO A 45 -5.83 7.98 -24.56
C PRO A 45 -7.27 7.58 -24.19
N ASP A 46 -7.46 6.62 -23.28
CA ASP A 46 -8.77 5.97 -23.07
C ASP A 46 -8.90 5.29 -21.69
N ILE A 47 -8.27 5.85 -20.66
CA ILE A 47 -8.25 5.27 -19.31
C ILE A 47 -9.26 5.99 -18.42
N ALA A 48 -10.14 5.23 -17.76
CA ALA A 48 -11.02 5.72 -16.71
C ALA A 48 -10.91 4.85 -15.45
N ILE A 49 -10.84 5.47 -14.28
CA ILE A 49 -10.79 4.75 -12.99
C ILE A 49 -11.95 5.21 -12.11
N TYR A 50 -12.72 4.23 -11.65
CA TYR A 50 -13.84 4.41 -10.74
C TYR A 50 -13.46 3.79 -9.40
N TYR A 51 -13.27 4.62 -8.39
CA TYR A 51 -12.82 4.17 -7.09
C TYR A 51 -14.00 3.79 -6.19
N TYR A 52 -13.92 2.63 -5.53
CA TYR A 52 -14.82 2.24 -4.43
C TYR A 52 -16.31 2.32 -4.78
N ARG A 53 -16.67 1.83 -5.97
CA ARG A 53 -18.06 1.76 -6.42
C ARG A 53 -18.69 0.46 -5.96
N ASP A 54 -19.89 0.58 -5.41
CA ASP A 54 -20.79 -0.55 -5.24
C ASP A 54 -21.57 -0.68 -6.54
N THR A 55 -21.54 -1.86 -7.15
CA THR A 55 -22.22 -2.13 -8.42
C THR A 55 -22.89 -3.49 -8.35
N PRO A 56 -23.90 -3.77 -9.19
CA PRO A 56 -24.56 -5.07 -9.22
C PRO A 56 -23.61 -6.26 -9.42
N PHE A 57 -22.46 -6.06 -10.08
CA PHE A 57 -21.43 -7.08 -10.28
C PHE A 57 -20.79 -7.56 -8.96
N PHE A 58 -20.75 -6.70 -7.94
CA PHE A 58 -20.16 -6.98 -6.63
C PHE A 58 -20.99 -6.33 -5.52
N THR A 59 -22.26 -6.72 -5.44
CA THR A 59 -23.24 -6.08 -4.53
C THR A 59 -22.76 -6.11 -3.08
N GLY A 60 -22.70 -4.94 -2.45
CA GLY A 60 -22.26 -4.79 -1.06
C GLY A 60 -20.74 -4.73 -0.88
N TYR A 61 -19.96 -4.85 -1.95
CA TYR A 61 -18.52 -4.71 -1.95
C TYR A 61 -18.10 -3.50 -2.78
N LYS A 62 -17.45 -2.53 -2.14
CA LYS A 62 -16.94 -1.34 -2.83
C LYS A 62 -15.65 -1.67 -3.58
N MET A 63 -15.74 -1.87 -4.88
CA MET A 63 -14.62 -2.28 -5.73
C MET A 63 -14.00 -1.10 -6.49
N THR A 64 -12.76 -1.27 -6.97
CA THR A 64 -12.13 -0.34 -7.92
C THR A 64 -12.24 -0.89 -9.32
N TYR A 65 -12.72 -0.06 -10.26
CA TYR A 65 -12.90 -0.43 -11.66
C TYR A 65 -11.92 0.38 -12.50
N MET A 66 -11.10 -0.30 -13.30
CA MET A 66 -10.12 0.32 -14.20
C MET A 66 -10.49 0.00 -15.64
N GLN A 67 -10.96 0.99 -16.37
CA GLN A 67 -11.41 0.86 -17.74
C GLN A 67 -10.33 1.29 -18.72
N ARG A 68 -10.19 0.51 -19.80
CA ARG A 68 -9.49 0.89 -21.02
C ARG A 68 -10.29 0.43 -22.24
N GLY A 69 -10.72 1.37 -23.08
CA GLY A 69 -11.65 1.10 -24.16
C GLY A 69 -12.95 0.45 -23.64
N ASN A 70 -13.28 -0.72 -24.17
CA ASN A 70 -14.50 -1.47 -23.80
C ASN A 70 -14.29 -2.50 -22.69
N TYR A 71 -13.10 -2.53 -22.06
CA TYR A 71 -12.79 -3.52 -21.04
C TYR A 71 -12.52 -2.84 -19.71
N VAL A 72 -13.08 -3.41 -18.65
CA VAL A 72 -13.01 -2.89 -17.28
C VAL A 72 -12.48 -3.99 -16.37
N VAL A 73 -11.32 -3.77 -15.78
CA VAL A 73 -10.74 -4.67 -14.77
C VAL A 73 -11.31 -4.29 -13.42
N VAL A 74 -11.84 -5.28 -12.69
CA VAL A 74 -12.34 -5.12 -11.32
C VAL A 74 -11.25 -5.54 -10.35
N VAL A 75 -10.93 -4.68 -9.40
CA VAL A 75 -9.90 -4.92 -8.39
C VAL A 75 -10.54 -4.75 -7.01
N ASN A 76 -10.30 -5.72 -6.14
CA ASN A 76 -10.64 -5.59 -4.73
C ASN A 76 -9.65 -4.62 -4.06
N PRO A 77 -10.08 -3.46 -3.53
CA PRO A 77 -9.20 -2.52 -2.86
C PRO A 77 -8.41 -3.11 -1.70
N LEU A 78 -8.94 -4.15 -1.04
CA LEU A 78 -8.24 -4.87 0.04
C LEU A 78 -6.92 -5.49 -0.44
N SER A 79 -6.81 -5.82 -1.73
CA SER A 79 -5.57 -6.33 -2.32
C SER A 79 -4.44 -5.32 -2.35
N TYR A 80 -4.73 -4.01 -2.29
CA TYR A 80 -3.68 -2.96 -2.26
C TYR A 80 -2.85 -2.95 -0.99
N SER A 81 -3.26 -3.77 -0.04
CA SER A 81 -2.85 -3.65 1.34
C SER A 81 -2.77 -4.99 2.06
N GLU A 82 -2.76 -6.08 1.30
CA GLU A 82 -2.24 -7.33 1.82
C GLU A 82 -0.75 -7.15 2.15
N VAL A 83 -0.51 -6.74 3.39
CA VAL A 83 0.83 -6.71 3.97
C VAL A 83 1.03 -8.06 4.64
N MET A 84 1.82 -8.93 4.01
CA MET A 84 2.30 -10.14 4.67
C MET A 84 3.28 -9.73 5.78
N SER A 85 2.77 -9.58 7.00
CA SER A 85 3.54 -9.25 8.19
C SER A 85 3.33 -10.32 9.26
N THR A 86 4.40 -10.63 10.00
CA THR A 86 4.33 -11.45 11.22
C THR A 86 3.84 -10.66 12.43
N ASP A 87 3.64 -9.34 12.29
CA ASP A 87 3.08 -8.47 13.32
C ASP A 87 1.55 -8.44 13.26
N HIS A 88 0.90 -9.18 14.15
CA HIS A 88 -0.56 -9.21 14.29
C HIS A 88 -1.17 -7.94 14.91
N SER A 89 -0.33 -7.02 15.39
CA SER A 89 -0.71 -5.71 15.92
C SER A 89 -0.58 -4.59 14.88
N LEU A 90 -0.16 -4.93 13.65
CA LEU A 90 -0.02 -4.00 12.55
C LEU A 90 -1.40 -3.41 12.20
N SER A 91 -1.48 -2.09 12.24
CA SER A 91 -2.65 -1.34 11.79
C SER A 91 -2.23 -0.49 10.61
N TRP A 92 -2.90 -0.61 9.48
CA TRP A 92 -2.57 0.18 8.29
C TRP A 92 -3.82 0.67 7.58
N GLY A 93 -3.65 1.71 6.77
CA GLY A 93 -4.68 2.21 5.88
C GLY A 93 -4.07 2.90 4.66
N VAL A 94 -4.71 2.73 3.50
CA VAL A 94 -4.39 3.44 2.26
C VAL A 94 -5.54 4.42 1.97
N TYR A 95 -5.20 5.66 1.67
CA TYR A 95 -6.15 6.76 1.53
C TYR A 95 -5.82 7.66 0.34
N ASP A 96 -6.86 8.34 -0.15
CA ASP A 96 -6.75 9.39 -1.17
C ASP A 96 -6.31 10.70 -0.50
N THR A 97 -5.22 11.31 -0.98
CA THR A 97 -4.67 12.55 -0.38
C THR A 97 -5.49 13.79 -0.70
N VAL A 98 -6.42 13.74 -1.65
CA VAL A 98 -7.32 14.85 -2.00
C VAL A 98 -8.50 14.90 -1.04
N THR A 99 -9.12 13.74 -0.78
CA THR A 99 -10.33 13.63 0.07
C THR A 99 -10.04 13.19 1.50
N ASN A 100 -8.82 12.69 1.76
CA ASN A 100 -8.45 11.96 2.98
C ASN A 100 -9.33 10.74 3.28
N ALA A 101 -10.04 10.22 2.28
CA ALA A 101 -10.87 9.05 2.45
C ALA A 101 -10.02 7.78 2.40
N PHE A 102 -10.07 7.00 3.48
CA PHE A 102 -9.54 5.64 3.49
C PHE A 102 -10.35 4.75 2.58
N PHE A 103 -9.63 3.91 1.85
CA PHE A 103 -10.23 3.00 0.91
C PHE A 103 -9.78 1.56 1.03
N SER A 104 -8.67 1.36 1.72
CA SER A 104 -8.34 0.06 2.26
C SER A 104 -7.78 0.25 3.65
N VAL A 105 -8.23 -0.57 4.59
CA VAL A 105 -7.77 -0.53 5.98
C VAL A 105 -7.64 -1.95 6.52
N SER A 106 -6.66 -2.17 7.41
CA SER A 106 -6.52 -3.44 8.10
C SER A 106 -7.74 -3.72 8.97
N GLN A 107 -8.12 -4.99 9.14
CA GLN A 107 -9.33 -5.36 9.91
C GLN A 107 -9.39 -4.78 11.33
N LYS A 108 -8.25 -4.58 11.98
CA LYS A 108 -8.15 -4.05 13.36
C LYS A 108 -7.88 -2.54 13.41
N ALA A 109 -7.85 -1.85 12.28
CA ALA A 109 -7.58 -0.42 12.24
C ALA A 109 -8.78 0.39 12.76
N ASN A 110 -8.50 1.37 13.62
CA ASN A 110 -9.45 2.42 13.95
C ASN A 110 -9.32 3.56 12.92
N VAL A 111 -10.29 3.65 12.01
CA VAL A 111 -10.28 4.62 10.90
C VAL A 111 -10.29 6.07 11.41
N SER A 112 -11.04 6.37 12.47
CA SER A 112 -11.08 7.72 13.06
C SER A 112 -9.74 8.13 13.64
N LEU A 113 -9.07 7.19 14.33
CA LEU A 113 -7.72 7.41 14.83
C LEU A 113 -6.75 7.67 13.68
N LEU A 114 -6.72 6.80 12.66
CA LEU A 114 -5.85 6.99 11.50
C LEU A 114 -6.12 8.29 10.75
N ASN A 115 -7.39 8.72 10.63
CA ASN A 115 -7.75 9.99 10.01
C ASN A 115 -7.23 11.20 10.81
N SER A 116 -7.24 11.12 12.14
CA SER A 116 -6.63 12.16 12.98
C SER A 116 -5.13 12.26 12.75
N MET A 117 -4.48 11.13 12.47
CA MET A 117 -3.03 11.03 12.24
C MET A 117 -2.59 11.54 10.86
N ILE A 118 -3.47 11.56 9.85
CA ILE A 118 -3.14 12.06 8.49
C ILE A 118 -2.84 13.57 8.49
N ARG A 119 -3.39 14.31 9.47
CA ARG A 119 -3.26 15.76 9.55
C ARG A 119 -1.87 16.21 10.01
N ASP A 120 -1.11 15.31 10.64
CA ASP A 120 0.24 15.62 11.05
C ASP A 120 1.18 15.73 9.85
N LYS A 121 2.07 16.73 9.88
CA LYS A 121 3.04 16.98 8.81
C LYS A 121 4.20 16.00 8.84
N ASP A 122 4.37 15.29 9.95
CA ASP A 122 5.48 14.39 10.16
C ASP A 122 5.24 13.06 9.42
N VAL A 123 6.25 12.67 8.65
CA VAL A 123 6.27 11.42 7.88
C VAL A 123 6.39 10.22 8.83
N VAL A 124 6.95 10.43 10.02
CA VAL A 124 7.21 9.41 11.03
C VAL A 124 7.03 10.01 12.42
N PHE A 125 6.19 9.42 13.28
CA PHE A 125 5.94 9.92 14.63
C PHE A 125 5.49 8.82 15.60
N GLN A 126 5.63 9.08 16.90
CA GLN A 126 5.18 8.20 17.97
C GLN A 126 3.96 8.78 18.69
N LYS A 127 2.98 7.92 18.98
CA LYS A 127 1.80 8.28 19.78
C LYS A 127 1.19 7.05 20.43
N ASP A 128 0.86 7.16 21.72
CA ASP A 128 0.20 6.11 22.51
C ASP A 128 0.85 4.71 22.35
N ASP A 129 2.16 4.63 22.59
CA ASP A 129 3.00 3.42 22.48
C ASP A 129 3.08 2.76 21.10
N ARG A 130 2.76 3.54 20.07
CA ARG A 130 2.80 3.09 18.68
C ARG A 130 3.63 4.03 17.83
N PHE A 131 4.30 3.43 16.86
CA PHE A 131 5.06 4.12 15.84
C PHE A 131 4.21 4.19 14.58
N TYR A 132 4.11 5.38 13.99
CA TYR A 132 3.35 5.64 12.76
C TYR A 132 4.30 6.12 11.67
N THR A 133 4.08 5.62 10.47
CA THR A 133 4.78 6.08 9.27
C THR A 133 3.75 6.35 8.18
N VAL A 134 3.86 7.52 7.54
CA VAL A 134 3.03 7.93 6.40
C VAL A 134 3.90 8.00 5.16
N VAL A 135 3.57 7.22 4.14
CA VAL A 135 4.24 7.26 2.83
C VAL A 135 3.27 7.84 1.81
N LYS A 136 3.66 8.93 1.15
CA LYS A 136 2.88 9.60 0.11
C LYS A 136 3.48 9.27 -1.26
N SER A 137 2.64 9.14 -2.29
CA SER A 137 3.13 8.94 -3.65
C SER A 137 3.43 10.29 -4.32
N ASP A 138 4.62 10.42 -4.92
CA ASP A 138 4.99 11.64 -5.66
C ASP A 138 4.22 11.81 -6.98
N LYS A 139 3.62 10.72 -7.48
CA LYS A 139 3.01 10.67 -8.83
C LYS A 139 1.49 10.54 -8.82
N ARG A 140 0.89 10.19 -7.67
CA ARG A 140 -0.52 9.83 -7.56
C ARG A 140 -1.09 10.42 -6.26
N PRO A 141 -2.36 10.81 -6.22
CA PRO A 141 -3.01 11.34 -5.02
C PRO A 141 -3.34 10.21 -4.03
N ILE A 142 -2.35 9.41 -3.65
CA ILE A 142 -2.51 8.26 -2.75
C ILE A 142 -1.41 8.28 -1.69
N ALA A 143 -1.77 7.84 -0.50
CA ALA A 143 -0.83 7.66 0.60
C ALA A 143 -1.21 6.45 1.44
N ALA A 144 -0.22 5.89 2.12
CA ALA A 144 -0.40 4.81 3.08
C ALA A 144 0.07 5.28 4.46
N ILE A 145 -0.70 4.96 5.49
CA ILE A 145 -0.29 5.09 6.89
C ILE A 145 -0.17 3.68 7.48
N VAL A 146 0.94 3.42 8.15
CA VAL A 146 1.23 2.15 8.81
C VAL A 146 1.58 2.42 10.25
N SER A 147 1.08 1.56 11.14
CA SER A 147 1.30 1.64 12.58
C SER A 147 1.72 0.29 13.14
N THR A 148 2.79 0.28 13.93
CA THR A 148 3.26 -0.89 14.70
C THR A 148 3.49 -0.51 16.17
N SER A 149 3.62 -1.49 17.05
CA SER A 149 3.90 -1.26 18.46
C SER A 149 5.36 -0.82 18.70
N ASN A 150 5.58 0.06 19.68
CA ASN A 150 6.92 0.51 20.08
C ASN A 150 7.80 -0.67 20.51
N LYS A 151 7.25 -1.63 21.27
CA LYS A 151 7.98 -2.82 21.71
C LYS A 151 8.62 -3.58 20.54
N ARG A 152 7.86 -3.78 19.46
CA ARG A 152 8.35 -4.49 18.29
C ARG A 152 9.38 -3.69 17.50
N PHE A 153 9.19 -2.38 17.38
CA PHE A 153 10.17 -1.48 16.78
C PHE A 153 11.53 -1.61 17.49
N TYR A 154 11.53 -1.52 18.83
CA TYR A 154 12.75 -1.69 19.62
C TYR A 154 13.31 -3.10 19.52
N GLU A 155 12.49 -4.17 19.58
CA GLU A 155 12.98 -5.54 19.37
C GLU A 155 13.70 -5.72 18.03
N THR A 156 13.14 -5.19 16.93
CA THR A 156 13.78 -5.25 15.61
C THR A 156 15.06 -4.42 15.57
N LEU A 157 15.06 -3.23 16.17
CA LEU A 157 16.26 -2.39 16.28
C LEU A 157 17.36 -3.08 17.10
N TYR A 158 16.99 -3.68 18.24
CA TYR A 158 17.91 -4.45 19.08
C TYR A 158 18.46 -5.64 18.31
N HIS A 159 17.62 -6.44 17.65
CA HIS A 159 18.09 -7.56 16.83
C HIS A 159 19.08 -7.13 15.74
N GLN A 160 18.81 -6.02 15.05
CA GLN A 160 19.72 -5.49 14.05
C GLN A 160 21.03 -4.99 14.69
N ALA A 161 20.96 -4.26 15.80
CA ALA A 161 22.12 -3.74 16.51
C ALA A 161 23.03 -4.87 17.04
N THR A 162 22.46 -5.94 17.60
CA THR A 162 23.24 -7.10 18.10
C THR A 162 24.00 -7.81 16.99
N LEU A 163 23.56 -7.70 15.73
CA LEU A 163 24.26 -8.28 14.57
C LEU A 163 25.27 -7.30 13.96
N THR A 164 24.94 -6.01 13.87
CA THR A 164 25.77 -5.02 13.19
C THR A 164 26.89 -4.45 14.05
N LEU A 165 26.69 -4.32 15.37
CA LEU A 165 27.71 -3.79 16.28
C LEU A 165 28.95 -4.70 16.40
N PRO A 166 28.81 -6.04 16.57
CA PRO A 166 29.99 -6.92 16.59
C PRO A 166 30.71 -6.95 15.26
N LEU A 167 29.97 -6.97 14.14
CA LEU A 167 30.55 -6.93 12.80
C LEU A 167 31.31 -5.61 12.57
N GLY A 168 30.72 -4.49 12.98
CA GLY A 168 31.35 -3.17 12.93
C GLY A 168 32.64 -3.15 13.75
N MET A 169 32.63 -3.69 14.97
CA MET A 169 33.84 -3.78 15.80
C MET A 169 34.92 -4.66 15.15
N ILE A 170 34.56 -5.82 14.59
CA ILE A 170 35.51 -6.69 13.90
C ILE A 170 36.09 -5.99 12.66
N CYS A 171 35.26 -5.33 11.85
CA CYS A 171 35.71 -4.55 10.70
C CYS A 171 36.63 -3.40 11.12
N SER A 172 36.32 -2.67 12.19
CA SER A 172 37.18 -1.62 12.73
C SER A 172 38.53 -2.15 13.21
N ILE A 173 38.56 -3.31 13.88
CA ILE A 173 39.81 -3.97 14.31
C ILE A 173 40.65 -4.39 13.10
N ILE A 174 40.04 -4.98 12.07
CA ILE A 174 40.74 -5.39 10.84
C ILE A 174 41.31 -4.18 10.09
N ILE A 175 40.52 -3.10 9.96
CA ILE A 175 40.99 -1.86 9.32
C ILE A 175 42.14 -1.25 10.12
N PHE A 176 42.01 -1.18 11.44
CA PHE A 176 43.06 -0.63 12.31
C PHE A 176 44.33 -1.48 12.26
N ALA A 177 44.22 -2.81 12.34
CA ALA A 177 45.36 -3.72 12.24
C ALA A 177 46.02 -3.69 10.84
N GLY A 178 45.23 -3.57 9.77
CA GLY A 178 45.73 -3.43 8.40
C GLY A 178 46.42 -2.08 8.15
N LEU A 179 45.94 -1.00 8.76
CA LEU A 179 46.56 0.32 8.72
C LEU A 179 47.89 0.35 9.49
N VAL A 180 47.98 -0.37 10.62
CA VAL A 180 49.20 -0.50 11.42
C VAL A 180 50.23 -1.42 10.77
N ALA A 181 49.81 -2.35 9.89
CA ALA A 181 50.69 -3.29 9.20
C ALA A 181 51.40 -2.72 7.95
N HIS A 182 51.20 -1.45 7.59
CA HIS A 182 52.03 -0.73 6.64
C HIS A 182 52.95 0.28 7.36
N PRO A 183 54.04 -0.16 8.02
CA PRO A 183 55.16 0.73 8.25
C PRO A 183 55.84 0.97 6.90
N THR A 184 56.03 2.26 6.60
CA THR A 184 56.95 2.82 5.60
C THR A 184 57.99 1.84 5.06
N VAL A 185 57.87 1.48 3.78
CA VAL A 185 59.01 1.02 2.98
C VAL A 185 59.87 2.25 2.71
N SER A 186 61.03 2.32 3.38
CA SER A 186 62.17 3.17 2.99
C SER A 186 63.17 2.32 2.23
#